data_AF-A0A2A5MAT6-F1
#
_entry.id   AF-A0A2A5MAT6-F1
#
_cell.length_a   1.000
_cell.length_b   1.000
_cell.length_c   1.000
_cell.angle_alpha   90.00
_cell.angle_beta   90.00
_cell.angle_gamma   90.00
#
_symmetry.space_group_name_H-M   'P 1'
#
loop_
_entity.id
_entity.type
_entity.pdbx_description
1 polymer ?
#
loop_
_entity_poly.entity_id
_entity_poly.type
_entity_poly.pdbx_seq_one_letter_code
_entity_poly.pdbx_strand_id
1 'polypeptide(L)'
;MKFFKINPNTDFNLLCSFINPHKMGQKIMSKKTKIHFIFIKDISTPAANILKQDALRVGAELITHKEIITAKITHSNALLMASKEQIQKLIAKEKLQDFGLKNLALFLQKDFLKPKKAELMAVINVNEDSFNAKSRVSEEDFEKRLNDFLALKPE
;
A
#
# COMPACT_ATOMS: atom_id res chain seq x y z
N MET A 1 -23.74 -14.80 29.48
CA MET A 1 -22.95 -14.46 28.28
C MET A 1 -21.55 -14.03 28.71
N LYS A 2 -20.50 -14.48 28.03
CA LYS A 2 -19.10 -14.12 28.33
C LYS A 2 -18.53 -13.33 27.15
N PHE A 3 -17.66 -12.36 27.43
CA PHE A 3 -17.07 -11.48 26.42
C PHE A 3 -15.55 -11.56 26.47
N PHE A 4 -14.92 -11.60 25.31
CA PHE A 4 -13.46 -11.65 25.18
C PHE A 4 -13.01 -10.63 24.13
N LYS A 5 -12.03 -9.79 24.47
CA LYS A 5 -11.35 -8.93 23.49
C LYS A 5 -10.27 -9.76 22.79
N ILE A 6 -10.40 -9.94 21.48
CA ILE A 6 -9.44 -10.70 20.67
C ILE A 6 -8.45 -9.72 20.01
N ASN A 7 -7.22 -10.18 19.80
CA ASN A 7 -6.22 -9.41 19.06
C ASN A 7 -6.68 -9.21 17.60
N PRO A 8 -6.69 -7.98 17.05
CA PRO A 8 -7.12 -7.73 15.67
C PRO A 8 -6.26 -8.43 14.60
N ASN A 9 -5.04 -8.86 14.95
CA ASN A 9 -4.15 -9.61 14.05
C ASN A 9 -4.41 -11.13 14.04
N THR A 10 -5.40 -11.62 14.79
CA THR A 10 -5.77 -13.04 14.80
C THR A 10 -6.29 -13.46 13.42
N ASP A 11 -6.01 -14.71 13.03
CA ASP A 11 -6.45 -15.22 11.73
C ASP A 11 -7.99 -15.25 11.62
N PHE A 12 -8.51 -14.40 10.72
CA PHE A 12 -9.92 -14.29 10.43
C PHE A 12 -10.54 -15.61 9.93
N ASN A 13 -9.82 -16.39 9.14
CA ASN A 13 -10.32 -17.67 8.63
C ASN A 13 -10.44 -18.70 9.73
N LEU A 14 -9.50 -18.73 10.68
CA LEU A 14 -9.57 -19.60 11.85
C LEU A 14 -10.80 -19.27 12.72
N LEU A 15 -11.04 -17.98 12.97
CA LEU A 15 -12.24 -17.52 13.68
C LEU A 15 -13.52 -17.92 12.93
N CYS A 16 -13.53 -17.77 11.60
CA CYS A 16 -14.66 -18.18 10.77
C CYS A 16 -14.86 -19.70 10.77
N SER A 17 -13.80 -20.52 10.84
CA SER A 17 -13.95 -21.98 11.00
C SER A 17 -14.62 -22.36 12.32
N PHE A 18 -14.36 -21.61 13.39
CA PHE A 18 -15.00 -21.83 14.69
C PHE A 18 -16.47 -21.36 14.71
N ILE A 19 -16.79 -20.23 14.07
CA ILE A 19 -18.14 -19.63 14.05
C ILE A 19 -19.04 -20.26 12.95
N ASN A 20 -18.44 -20.74 11.86
CA ASN A 20 -19.07 -21.29 10.66
C ASN A 20 -20.09 -20.36 9.96
N PRO A 21 -19.71 -19.13 9.54
CA PRO A 21 -20.61 -18.24 8.79
C PRO A 21 -20.79 -18.73 7.33
N HIS A 22 -21.83 -18.21 6.66
CA HIS A 22 -22.02 -18.47 5.23
C HIS A 22 -20.80 -18.02 4.40
N LYS A 23 -20.35 -18.84 3.44
CA LYS A 23 -19.13 -18.60 2.63
C LYS A 23 -19.12 -17.24 1.94
N MET A 24 -20.27 -16.80 1.42
CA MET A 24 -20.38 -15.48 0.80
C MET A 24 -20.17 -14.36 1.83
N GLY A 25 -20.73 -14.51 3.03
CA GLY A 25 -20.55 -13.57 4.12
C GLY A 25 -19.09 -13.48 4.55
N GLN A 26 -18.42 -14.62 4.70
CA GLN A 26 -16.98 -14.68 4.99
C GLN A 26 -16.16 -13.91 3.95
N LYS A 27 -16.46 -14.08 2.66
CA LYS A 27 -15.76 -13.37 1.56
C LYS A 27 -15.97 -11.85 1.59
N ILE A 28 -17.16 -11.39 1.98
CA ILE A 28 -17.45 -9.96 2.10
C ILE A 28 -16.73 -9.38 3.32
N MET A 29 -16.84 -10.05 4.47
CA MET A 29 -16.22 -9.61 5.72
C MET A 29 -14.70 -9.64 5.69
N SER A 30 -14.09 -10.57 4.94
CA SER A 30 -12.63 -10.66 4.83
C SER A 30 -12.00 -9.35 4.31
N LYS A 31 -12.72 -8.56 3.51
CA LYS A 31 -12.29 -7.25 3.00
C LYS A 31 -12.24 -6.15 4.07
N LYS A 32 -12.86 -6.37 5.24
CA LYS A 32 -12.91 -5.43 6.37
C LYS A 32 -11.89 -5.73 7.46
N THR A 33 -11.11 -6.82 7.31
CA THR A 33 -10.24 -7.35 8.38
C THR A 33 -9.03 -6.48 8.70
N LYS A 34 -8.62 -5.62 7.76
CA LYS A 34 -7.43 -4.75 7.92
C LYS A 34 -7.74 -3.33 7.49
N ILE A 35 -7.15 -2.39 8.21
CA ILE A 35 -7.08 -0.97 7.82
C ILE A 35 -5.73 -0.76 7.14
N HIS A 36 -5.77 -0.25 5.92
CA HIS A 36 -4.60 0.14 5.16
C HIS A 36 -4.28 1.61 5.40
N PHE A 37 -2.99 1.92 5.44
CA PHE A 37 -2.44 3.25 5.63
C PHE A 37 -1.73 3.66 4.35
N ILE A 38 -2.27 4.65 3.65
CA ILE A 38 -1.71 5.16 2.39
C ILE A 38 -1.29 6.61 2.62
N PHE A 39 0.02 6.82 2.67
CA PHE A 39 0.59 8.16 2.78
C PHE A 39 0.62 8.84 1.41
N ILE A 40 0.04 10.03 1.33
CA ILE A 40 -0.05 10.84 0.12
C ILE A 40 0.79 12.08 0.36
N LYS A 41 1.90 12.19 -0.37
CA LYS A 41 2.79 13.34 -0.28
C LYS A 41 2.29 14.46 -1.20
N ASP A 42 2.34 15.68 -0.70
CA ASP A 42 2.14 16.91 -1.50
C ASP A 42 0.80 16.94 -2.28
N ILE A 43 -0.29 16.53 -1.62
CA ILE A 43 -1.64 16.62 -2.18
C ILE A 43 -2.09 18.09 -2.16
N SER A 44 -2.66 18.56 -3.28
CA SER A 44 -3.24 19.90 -3.36
C SER A 44 -4.44 20.04 -2.44
N THR A 45 -4.68 21.25 -1.94
CA THR A 45 -5.81 21.56 -1.05
C THR A 45 -7.18 21.18 -1.62
N PRO A 46 -7.51 21.47 -2.90
CA PRO A 46 -8.75 21.01 -3.50
C PRO A 46 -8.87 19.48 -3.52
N ALA A 47 -7.80 18.78 -3.92
CA ALA A 47 -7.79 17.30 -3.94
C ALA A 47 -7.96 16.71 -2.54
N ALA A 48 -7.29 17.27 -1.52
CA ALA A 48 -7.39 16.82 -0.14
C ALA A 48 -8.81 17.00 0.42
N ASN A 49 -9.47 18.12 0.11
CA ASN A 49 -10.85 18.37 0.53
C ASN A 49 -11.85 17.42 -0.16
N ILE A 50 -11.72 17.19 -1.47
CA ILE A 50 -12.56 16.21 -2.20
C ILE A 50 -12.37 14.81 -1.63
N LEU A 51 -11.11 14.37 -1.53
CA LEU A 51 -10.78 13.03 -1.02
C LEU A 51 -11.24 12.84 0.43
N LYS A 52 -11.14 13.88 1.28
CA LYS A 52 -11.66 13.84 2.65
C LYS A 52 -13.16 13.59 2.66
N GLN A 53 -13.92 14.32 1.84
CA GLN A 53 -15.37 14.13 1.75
C GLN A 53 -15.74 12.74 1.23
N ASP A 54 -15.04 12.26 0.19
CA ASP A 54 -15.34 10.96 -0.39
C ASP A 54 -14.93 9.79 0.51
N ALA A 55 -13.83 9.93 1.27
CA ALA A 55 -13.40 9.01 2.32
C ALA A 55 -14.45 8.90 3.43
N LEU A 56 -14.87 10.03 4.01
CA LEU A 56 -15.90 10.06 5.06
C LEU A 56 -17.20 9.41 4.58
N ARG A 57 -17.60 9.66 3.32
CA ARG A 57 -18.84 9.12 2.75
C ARG A 57 -18.82 7.59 2.58
N VAL A 58 -17.65 6.96 2.49
CA VAL A 58 -17.54 5.48 2.47
C VAL A 58 -17.20 4.89 3.85
N GLY A 59 -17.11 5.73 4.89
CA GLY A 59 -16.73 5.36 6.26
C GLY A 59 -15.22 5.18 6.47
N ALA A 60 -14.40 5.64 5.53
CA ALA A 60 -12.94 5.72 5.68
C ALA A 60 -12.55 7.06 6.33
N GLU A 61 -11.25 7.25 6.55
CA GLU A 61 -10.72 8.49 7.13
C GLU A 61 -9.51 9.00 6.34
N LEU A 62 -9.43 10.32 6.14
CA LEU A 62 -8.26 10.98 5.58
C LEU A 62 -7.74 12.00 6.60
N ILE A 63 -6.55 11.77 7.14
CA ILE A 63 -5.88 12.76 7.97
C ILE A 63 -5.31 13.85 7.06
N THR A 64 -5.65 15.10 7.34
CA THR A 64 -5.21 16.28 6.58
C THR A 64 -4.60 17.33 7.53
N HIS A 65 -3.83 18.26 6.97
CA HIS A 65 -3.36 19.42 7.73
C HIS A 65 -4.52 20.35 8.10
N LYS A 66 -4.48 20.95 9.30
CA LYS A 66 -5.59 21.78 9.84
C LYS A 66 -6.02 22.95 8.94
N GLU A 67 -5.10 23.51 8.16
CA GLU A 67 -5.36 24.65 7.26
C GLU A 67 -5.88 24.24 5.86
N ILE A 68 -6.09 22.95 5.60
CA ILE A 68 -6.66 22.48 4.33
C ILE A 68 -8.14 22.91 4.21
N ILE A 69 -8.89 22.86 5.31
CA ILE A 69 -10.31 23.25 5.31
C ILE A 69 -10.50 24.76 5.12
N THR A 70 -9.55 25.57 5.59
CA THR A 70 -9.54 27.03 5.45
C THR A 70 -8.87 27.51 4.16
N ALA A 71 -8.30 26.59 3.38
CA ALA A 71 -7.55 26.85 2.16
C ALA A 71 -6.39 27.86 2.30
N LYS A 72 -5.80 28.01 3.51
CA LYS A 72 -4.65 28.91 3.73
C LYS A 72 -3.32 28.35 3.24
N ILE A 73 -3.28 27.05 2.96
CA ILE A 73 -2.14 26.40 2.31
C ILE A 73 -2.61 25.82 0.98
N THR A 74 -1.68 25.68 0.03
CA THR A 74 -2.00 25.15 -1.32
C THR A 74 -1.78 23.65 -1.43
N HIS A 75 -0.87 23.10 -0.63
CA HIS A 75 -0.51 21.68 -0.61
C HIS A 75 -0.19 21.21 0.81
N SER A 76 -0.35 19.92 1.06
CA SER A 76 0.08 19.29 2.31
C SER A 76 0.31 17.78 2.12
N ASN A 77 0.81 17.11 3.15
CA ASN A 77 0.74 15.64 3.20
C ASN A 77 -0.59 15.19 3.80
N ALA A 78 -1.05 14.01 3.39
CA ALA A 78 -2.24 13.38 3.94
C ALA A 78 -2.03 11.88 4.18
N LEU A 79 -2.82 11.29 5.06
CA LEU A 79 -2.81 9.86 5.35
C LEU A 79 -4.22 9.29 5.23
N LEU A 80 -4.42 8.45 4.22
CA LEU A 80 -5.69 7.75 4.01
C LEU A 80 -5.67 6.44 4.82
N MET A 81 -6.69 6.28 5.66
CA MET A 81 -6.95 5.10 6.49
C MET A 81 -8.25 4.44 6.01
N ALA A 82 -8.13 3.27 5.37
CA ALA A 82 -9.29 2.61 4.76
C ALA A 82 -9.14 1.09 4.71
N SER A 83 -10.24 0.35 4.85
CA SER A 83 -10.31 -1.09 4.57
C SER A 83 -10.33 -1.38 3.07
N LYS A 84 -10.09 -2.64 2.67
CA LYS A 84 -10.10 -3.03 1.25
C LYS A 84 -11.46 -2.75 0.60
N GLU A 85 -12.57 -2.93 1.32
CA GLU A 85 -13.89 -2.58 0.80
C GLU A 85 -14.03 -1.07 0.54
N GLN A 86 -13.57 -0.24 1.48
CA GLN A 86 -13.66 1.21 1.36
C GLN A 86 -12.79 1.74 0.23
N ILE A 87 -11.58 1.18 0.08
CA ILE A 87 -10.70 1.47 -1.05
C ILE A 87 -11.38 1.15 -2.38
N GLN A 88 -12.08 0.01 -2.50
CA GLN A 88 -12.83 -0.35 -3.72
C GLN A 88 -13.89 0.71 -4.07
N LYS A 89 -14.59 1.25 -3.07
CA LYS A 89 -15.57 2.32 -3.27
C LYS A 89 -14.91 3.65 -3.63
N LEU A 90 -13.78 3.98 -3.00
CA LEU A 90 -13.00 5.19 -3.32
C LEU A 90 -12.48 5.17 -4.75
N ILE A 91 -11.91 4.05 -5.21
CA ILE A 91 -11.42 3.92 -6.59
C ILE A 91 -12.49 4.31 -7.62
N ALA A 92 -13.74 3.89 -7.43
CA ALA A 92 -14.82 4.21 -8.36
C ALA A 92 -15.12 5.73 -8.40
N LYS A 93 -15.00 6.42 -7.25
CA LYS A 93 -15.22 7.86 -7.12
C LYS A 93 -14.04 8.66 -7.65
N GLU A 94 -12.83 8.38 -7.16
CA GLU A 94 -11.61 9.13 -7.47
C GLU A 94 -11.21 9.04 -8.95
N LYS A 95 -11.65 7.99 -9.67
CA LYS A 95 -11.50 7.91 -11.14
C LYS A 95 -12.19 9.04 -11.90
N LEU A 96 -13.26 9.61 -11.33
CA LEU A 96 -14.06 10.67 -11.94
C LEU A 96 -13.66 12.07 -11.43
N GLN A 97 -12.87 12.15 -10.35
CA GLN A 97 -12.46 13.40 -9.74
C GLN A 97 -11.24 14.01 -10.44
N ASP A 98 -11.11 15.34 -10.39
CA ASP A 98 -9.95 16.07 -10.93
C ASP A 98 -8.84 16.27 -9.88
N PHE A 99 -7.94 17.23 -10.10
CA PHE A 99 -6.83 17.57 -9.19
C PHE A 99 -5.86 16.41 -8.91
N GLY A 100 -5.70 15.51 -9.89
CA GLY A 100 -4.78 14.38 -9.81
C GLY A 100 -5.31 13.15 -9.07
N LEU A 101 -6.57 13.17 -8.59
CA LEU A 101 -7.18 12.05 -7.87
C LEU A 101 -7.36 10.79 -8.74
N LYS A 102 -7.43 10.94 -10.07
CA LYS A 102 -7.37 9.82 -11.03
C LYS A 102 -6.10 8.97 -10.84
N ASN A 103 -4.96 9.60 -10.55
CA ASN A 103 -3.70 8.91 -10.31
C ASN A 103 -3.72 8.14 -8.99
N LEU A 104 -4.34 8.72 -7.96
CA LEU A 104 -4.57 8.02 -6.70
C LEU A 104 -5.46 6.79 -6.93
N ALA A 105 -6.53 6.91 -7.71
CA ALA A 105 -7.39 5.78 -8.04
C ALA A 105 -6.65 4.65 -8.78
N LEU A 106 -5.73 4.99 -9.69
CA LEU A 106 -4.85 4.03 -10.37
C LEU A 106 -3.88 3.36 -9.38
N PHE A 107 -3.29 4.12 -8.47
CA PHE A 107 -2.43 3.58 -7.43
C PHE A 107 -3.18 2.61 -6.51
N LEU A 108 -4.38 2.98 -6.06
CA LEU A 108 -5.22 2.17 -5.17
C LEU A 108 -5.73 0.87 -5.82
N GLN A 109 -5.80 0.81 -7.15
CA GLN A 109 -6.13 -0.43 -7.87
C GLN A 109 -5.05 -1.50 -7.78
N LYS A 110 -3.81 -1.12 -7.46
CA LYS A 110 -2.73 -2.09 -7.27
C LYS A 110 -3.02 -2.90 -6.01
N ASP A 111 -2.97 -4.22 -6.13
CA ASP A 111 -3.10 -5.10 -4.98
C ASP A 111 -1.83 -5.02 -4.12
N PHE A 112 -1.94 -4.51 -2.89
CA PHE A 112 -0.85 -4.46 -1.91
C PHE A 112 -0.66 -5.83 -1.24
N LEU A 113 -0.42 -6.85 -2.06
CA LEU A 113 -0.13 -8.19 -1.58
C LEU A 113 1.32 -8.24 -1.10
N LYS A 114 1.52 -8.48 0.20
CA LYS A 114 2.84 -8.88 0.69
C LYS A 114 3.17 -10.24 0.04
N PRO A 115 4.31 -10.38 -0.65
CA PRO A 115 4.70 -11.66 -1.21
C PRO A 115 4.75 -12.70 -0.08
N LYS A 116 4.15 -13.86 -0.33
CA LYS A 116 4.05 -14.95 0.66
C LYS A 116 5.40 -15.65 0.87
N LYS A 117 6.26 -15.60 -0.13
CA LYS A 117 7.62 -16.13 -0.11
C LYS A 117 8.59 -14.96 -0.14
N ALA A 118 9.68 -15.07 0.61
CA ALA A 118 10.78 -14.13 0.47
C ALA A 118 11.45 -14.39 -0.88
N GLU A 119 11.67 -13.34 -1.66
CA GLU A 119 12.45 -13.39 -2.89
C GLU A 119 13.85 -12.83 -2.60
N LEU A 120 14.87 -13.46 -3.16
CA LEU A 120 16.25 -12.97 -3.07
C LEU A 120 16.45 -11.87 -4.11
N MET A 121 16.74 -10.65 -3.65
CA MET A 121 17.15 -9.55 -4.53
C MET A 121 18.68 -9.49 -4.54
N ALA A 122 19.30 -9.84 -5.67
CA ALA A 122 20.72 -9.62 -5.88
C ALA A 122 20.96 -8.12 -6.18
N VAL A 123 21.93 -7.53 -5.48
CA VAL A 123 22.41 -6.17 -5.76
C VAL A 123 23.85 -6.31 -6.26
N ILE A 124 24.10 -5.84 -7.47
CA ILE A 124 25.44 -5.84 -8.07
C ILE A 124 25.85 -4.38 -8.29
N ASN A 125 26.95 -3.98 -7.64
CA ASN A 125 27.51 -2.64 -7.79
C ASN A 125 28.48 -2.61 -8.97
N VAL A 126 28.43 -1.54 -9.76
CA VAL A 126 29.36 -1.25 -10.87
C VAL A 126 29.97 0.11 -10.60
N ASN A 127 31.15 0.12 -10.02
CA ASN A 127 31.79 1.33 -9.52
C ASN A 127 33.30 1.19 -9.72
N GLU A 128 33.89 1.96 -10.62
CA GLU A 128 35.35 2.00 -10.80
C GLU A 128 36.04 2.93 -9.79
N ASP A 129 35.26 3.77 -9.10
CA ASP A 129 35.71 4.81 -8.19
C ASP A 129 35.47 4.48 -6.71
N SER A 130 35.10 3.23 -6.39
CA SER A 130 34.79 2.81 -5.01
C SER A 130 35.91 3.18 -4.03
N PHE A 131 35.53 3.72 -2.87
CA PHE A 131 36.42 4.07 -1.76
C PHE A 131 37.23 2.86 -1.27
N ASN A 132 36.68 1.65 -1.37
CA ASN A 132 37.42 0.41 -1.18
C ASN A 132 37.88 -0.12 -2.54
N ALA A 133 39.19 -0.07 -2.81
CA ALA A 133 39.76 -0.49 -4.08
C ALA A 133 39.40 -1.94 -4.46
N LYS A 134 39.29 -2.85 -3.47
CA LYS A 134 38.89 -4.26 -3.69
C LYS A 134 37.41 -4.44 -4.07
N SER A 135 36.60 -3.41 -3.89
CA SER A 135 35.18 -3.41 -4.23
C SER A 135 34.90 -2.72 -5.57
N ARG A 136 35.94 -2.29 -6.30
CA ARG A 136 35.79 -1.76 -7.64
C ARG A 136 35.49 -2.91 -8.59
N VAL A 137 34.57 -2.68 -9.53
CA VAL A 137 34.10 -3.69 -10.47
C VAL A 137 34.05 -3.03 -11.84
N SER A 138 34.79 -3.59 -12.80
CA SER A 138 34.73 -3.18 -14.20
C SER A 138 33.47 -3.74 -14.87
N GLU A 139 33.13 -3.23 -16.06
CA GLU A 139 31.98 -3.75 -16.83
C GLU A 139 32.14 -5.23 -17.20
N GLU A 140 33.36 -5.70 -17.49
CA GLU A 140 33.64 -7.12 -17.79
C GLU A 140 33.44 -8.01 -16.56
N ASP A 141 33.89 -7.58 -15.38
CA ASP A 141 33.67 -8.29 -14.12
C ASP A 141 32.18 -8.32 -13.74
N PHE A 142 31.45 -7.26 -14.08
CA PHE A 142 30.01 -7.19 -13.90
C PHE A 142 29.28 -8.21 -14.77
N GLU A 143 29.60 -8.24 -16.08
CA GLU A 143 28.94 -9.15 -17.02
C GLU A 143 29.14 -10.61 -16.62
N LYS A 144 30.37 -10.95 -16.19
CA LYS A 144 30.67 -12.29 -15.68
C LYS A 144 29.83 -12.64 -14.45
N ARG A 145 29.78 -11.76 -13.45
CA ARG A 145 28.97 -11.98 -12.24
C ARG A 145 27.48 -12.08 -12.54
N LEU A 146 26.97 -11.23 -13.44
CA LEU A 146 25.57 -11.28 -13.85
C LEU A 146 25.23 -12.63 -14.49
N ASN A 147 26.08 -13.12 -15.39
CA ASN A 147 25.89 -14.43 -16.02
C ASN A 147 25.95 -15.58 -15.01
N ASP A 148 26.88 -15.54 -14.05
CA ASP A 148 26.93 -16.51 -12.95
C ASP A 148 25.65 -16.47 -12.09
N PHE A 149 25.12 -15.28 -11.82
CA PHE A 149 23.87 -15.10 -11.07
C PHE A 149 22.64 -15.58 -11.84
N LEU A 150 22.56 -15.33 -13.15
CA LEU A 150 21.46 -15.82 -13.98
C LEU A 150 21.51 -17.34 -14.17
N ALA A 151 22.69 -17.93 -14.09
CA ALA A 151 22.88 -19.38 -14.11
C ALA A 151 22.51 -20.06 -12.78
N LEU A 152 22.50 -19.32 -11.66
CA LEU A 152 21.98 -19.83 -10.40
C LEU A 152 20.48 -20.13 -10.57
N LYS A 153 20.11 -21.39 -10.37
CA LYS A 153 18.73 -21.84 -10.20
C LYS A 153 18.51 -22.14 -8.72
N PRO A 154 18.32 -21.12 -7.86
CA PRO A 154 17.99 -21.37 -6.47
C PRO A 154 16.64 -22.09 -6.40
N GLU A 155 16.56 -23.11 -5.55
CA GLU A 155 15.31 -23.84 -5.26
C GLU A 155 14.25 -22.97 -4.55
#